data_AF-A0A7G9P4F7-F1
#
_entry.id   AF-A0A7G9P4F7-F1
#
_cell.length_a   1.000
_cell.length_b   1.000
_cell.length_c   1.000
_cell.angle_alpha   90.00
_cell.angle_beta   90.00
_cell.angle_gamma   90.00
#
_symmetry.space_group_name_H-M   'P 1'
#
loop_
_entity.id
_entity.type
_entity.pdbx_description
1 polymer ?
#
loop_
_entity_poly.entity_id
_entity_poly.type
_entity_poly.pdbx_seq_one_letter_code
_entity_poly.pdbx_strand_id
1 'polypeptide(L)'
;MTARFIQNGNSIDYTSAPGSDVSAGDVIVQGDLVGIAKLDITGGALGALAVTGVFDVPKTAGVGEAIGAGAKVYWDVADGVAKEDAEAGANKYLGKTVLAAGDNDATVRVRLEQ
;
A
#
# COMPACT_ATOMS: atom_id res chain seq x y z
N MET A 1 -10.00 -18.62 -25.44
CA MET A 1 -10.57 -18.57 -24.09
C MET A 1 -11.15 -17.18 -23.88
N THR A 2 -12.37 -17.05 -23.35
CA THR A 2 -13.01 -15.76 -23.05
C THR A 2 -12.81 -15.40 -21.59
N ALA A 3 -13.02 -14.13 -21.23
CA ALA A 3 -12.87 -13.66 -19.86
C ALA A 3 -13.80 -14.44 -18.91
N ARG A 4 -13.26 -14.85 -17.75
CA ARG A 4 -14.01 -15.51 -16.66
C ARG A 4 -13.89 -14.66 -15.41
N PHE A 5 -15.02 -14.40 -14.77
CA PHE A 5 -15.05 -13.77 -13.46
C PHE A 5 -14.44 -14.70 -12.41
N ILE A 6 -13.50 -14.18 -11.63
CA ILE A 6 -12.85 -14.89 -10.52
C ILE A 6 -13.39 -14.39 -9.18
N GLN A 7 -13.30 -13.08 -8.95
CA GLN A 7 -13.72 -12.42 -7.72
C GLN A 7 -13.91 -10.91 -7.93
N ASN A 8 -14.55 -10.25 -6.95
CA ASN A 8 -14.80 -8.80 -6.97
C ASN A 8 -13.51 -7.95 -6.93
N GLY A 9 -12.40 -8.53 -6.45
CA GLY A 9 -11.10 -7.85 -6.43
C GLY A 9 -10.89 -6.87 -5.28
N ASN A 10 -11.78 -6.77 -4.29
CA ASN A 10 -11.53 -5.92 -3.11
C ASN A 10 -10.32 -6.38 -2.30
N SER A 11 -10.07 -7.68 -2.31
CA SER A 11 -8.86 -8.32 -1.82
C SER A 11 -8.46 -9.40 -2.82
N ILE A 12 -7.16 -9.66 -2.91
CA ILE A 12 -6.60 -10.66 -3.81
C ILE A 12 -5.87 -11.74 -3.03
N ASP A 13 -5.90 -12.96 -3.57
CA ASP A 13 -5.16 -14.09 -3.02
C ASP A 13 -3.65 -13.82 -3.16
N TYR A 14 -2.93 -14.01 -2.06
CA TYR A 14 -1.48 -13.80 -2.01
C TYR A 14 -0.83 -14.92 -1.20
N THR A 15 0.24 -15.48 -1.74
CA THR A 15 1.07 -16.47 -1.05
C THR A 15 2.47 -15.89 -0.92
N SER A 16 2.93 -15.69 0.31
CA SER A 16 4.31 -15.27 0.57
C SER A 16 5.29 -16.42 0.31
N ALA A 17 6.55 -16.07 0.09
CA ALA A 17 7.59 -17.09 -0.03
C ALA A 17 7.75 -17.86 1.30
N PRO A 18 8.11 -19.15 1.28
CA PRO A 18 8.39 -19.91 2.49
C PRO A 18 9.47 -19.23 3.35
N GLY A 19 9.19 -19.02 4.64
CA GLY A 19 10.09 -18.31 5.56
C GLY A 19 10.02 -16.78 5.50
N SER A 20 9.15 -16.22 4.66
CA SER A 20 8.84 -14.79 4.61
C SER A 20 7.45 -14.55 5.17
N ASP A 21 7.36 -14.45 6.50
CA ASP A 21 6.12 -14.05 7.16
C ASP A 21 5.78 -12.60 6.77
N VAL A 22 4.50 -12.34 6.57
CA VAL A 22 3.95 -10.99 6.32
C VAL A 22 3.03 -10.66 7.47
N SER A 23 3.27 -9.52 8.12
CA SER A 23 2.48 -9.07 9.25
C SER A 23 1.27 -8.26 8.79
N ALA A 24 0.23 -8.20 9.61
CA ALA A 24 -0.89 -7.29 9.39
C ALA A 24 -0.39 -5.83 9.32
N GLY A 25 -0.82 -5.11 8.29
CA GLY A 25 -0.39 -3.74 7.99
C GLY A 25 0.75 -3.65 6.98
N ASP A 26 1.44 -4.75 6.67
CA ASP A 26 2.50 -4.73 5.67
C ASP A 26 1.96 -4.39 4.28
N VAL A 27 2.67 -3.47 3.63
CA VAL A 27 2.40 -3.06 2.25
C VAL A 27 3.25 -3.90 1.31
N ILE A 28 2.61 -4.73 0.51
CA ILE A 28 3.24 -5.66 -0.43
C ILE A 28 3.11 -5.11 -1.85
N VAL A 29 4.23 -5.11 -2.57
CA VAL A 29 4.32 -4.64 -3.95
C VAL A 29 4.64 -5.83 -4.88
N GLN A 30 3.74 -6.12 -5.82
CA GLN A 30 3.88 -7.14 -6.86
C GLN A 30 3.91 -6.47 -8.24
N GLY A 31 5.10 -6.05 -8.68
CA GLY A 31 5.23 -5.23 -9.89
C GLY A 31 4.66 -3.83 -9.63
N ASP A 32 3.56 -3.48 -10.29
CA ASP A 32 2.83 -2.23 -10.06
C ASP A 32 1.58 -2.41 -9.17
N LEU A 33 1.22 -3.65 -8.83
CA LEU A 33 0.12 -3.92 -7.90
C LEU A 33 0.61 -3.78 -6.46
N VAL A 34 -0.01 -2.88 -5.71
CA VAL A 34 0.23 -2.64 -4.29
C VAL A 34 -0.98 -3.09 -3.48
N GLY A 35 -0.75 -3.89 -2.44
CA GLY A 35 -1.79 -4.36 -1.54
C GLY A 35 -1.34 -4.37 -0.10
N ILE A 36 -2.28 -4.28 0.83
CA ILE A 36 -2.01 -4.23 2.27
C ILE A 36 -2.53 -5.50 2.94
N ALA A 37 -1.69 -6.20 3.70
CA ALA A 37 -2.11 -7.35 4.48
C ALA A 37 -3.02 -6.91 5.63
N LYS A 38 -4.24 -7.44 5.71
CA LYS A 38 -5.16 -7.13 6.82
C LYS A 38 -4.99 -8.03 8.04
N LEU A 39 -4.32 -9.16 7.86
CA LEU A 39 -4.06 -10.20 8.86
C LEU A 39 -2.64 -10.72 8.61
N ASP A 40 -2.04 -11.33 9.62
CA ASP A 40 -0.75 -12.00 9.47
C ASP A 40 -0.87 -13.18 8.47
N ILE A 41 0.15 -13.34 7.63
CA ILE A 41 0.28 -14.40 6.62
C ILE A 41 1.60 -15.10 6.87
N THR A 42 1.54 -16.33 7.37
CA THR A 42 2.73 -17.18 7.54
C THR A 42 3.37 -17.51 6.19
N GLY A 43 4.70 -17.55 6.14
CA GLY A 43 5.50 -17.88 4.98
C GLY A 43 5.04 -19.16 4.27
N GLY A 44 4.65 -19.05 3.01
CA GLY A 44 4.17 -20.18 2.20
C GLY A 44 2.70 -20.57 2.42
N ALA A 45 1.98 -19.89 3.32
CA ALA A 45 0.53 -20.04 3.47
C ALA A 45 -0.23 -19.11 2.50
N LEU A 46 -1.45 -19.51 2.15
CA LEU A 46 -2.36 -18.65 1.41
C LEU A 46 -2.96 -17.60 2.34
N GLY A 47 -2.72 -16.33 2.02
CA GLY A 47 -3.34 -15.18 2.65
C GLY A 47 -4.02 -14.27 1.63
N ALA A 48 -4.34 -13.05 2.04
CA ALA A 48 -5.00 -12.09 1.18
C ALA A 48 -4.50 -10.66 1.41
N LEU A 49 -4.35 -9.91 0.32
CA LEU A 49 -4.01 -8.50 0.33
C LEU A 49 -5.23 -7.66 -0.03
N ALA A 50 -5.50 -6.62 0.74
CA ALA A 50 -6.48 -5.60 0.36
C ALA A 50 -5.87 -4.67 -0.70
N VAL A 51 -6.54 -4.56 -1.85
CA VAL A 51 -6.17 -3.65 -2.95
C VAL A 51 -7.18 -2.49 -3.09
N THR A 52 -8.16 -2.46 -2.19
CA THR A 52 -9.15 -1.39 -2.05
C THR A 52 -9.34 -1.09 -0.57
N GLY A 53 -9.85 0.09 -0.26
CA GLY A 53 -10.12 0.52 1.13
C GLY A 53 -9.36 1.80 1.47
N VAL A 54 -9.44 2.19 2.73
CA VAL A 54 -8.76 3.38 3.27
C VAL A 54 -7.90 2.94 4.45
N PHE A 55 -6.61 3.26 4.41
CA PHE A 55 -5.62 2.84 5.39
C PHE A 55 -4.78 4.03 5.85
N ASP A 56 -4.40 4.04 7.13
CA ASP A 56 -3.34 4.92 7.60
C ASP A 56 -2.01 4.21 7.35
N VAL A 57 -1.13 4.81 6.55
CA VAL A 57 0.19 4.27 6.22
C VAL A 57 1.29 5.22 6.72
N PRO A 58 2.49 4.72 7.03
CA PRO A 58 3.60 5.56 7.44
C PRO A 58 3.93 6.62 6.38
N LYS A 59 4.31 7.82 6.81
CA LYS A 59 4.95 8.84 5.96
C LYS A 59 6.18 9.40 6.67
N THR A 60 7.09 10.02 5.93
CA THR A 60 8.16 10.81 6.54
C THR A 60 7.56 11.98 7.30
N ALA A 61 8.03 12.22 8.53
CA ALA A 61 7.70 13.42 9.30
C ALA A 61 8.88 14.40 9.23
N GLY A 62 8.61 15.68 9.07
CA GLY A 62 9.63 16.71 8.89
C GLY A 62 9.09 17.96 8.22
N VAL A 63 9.90 19.03 8.25
CA VAL A 63 9.56 20.30 7.60
C VAL A 63 9.45 20.08 6.09
N GLY A 64 8.29 20.38 5.52
CA GLY A 64 8.04 20.20 4.08
C GLY A 64 7.54 18.80 3.71
N GLU A 65 7.23 17.96 4.69
CA GLU A 65 6.68 16.62 4.49
C GLU A 65 5.15 16.58 4.64
N ALA A 66 4.49 17.73 4.81
CA ALA A 66 3.04 17.80 4.81
C ALA A 66 2.47 17.31 3.47
N ILE A 67 1.49 16.41 3.53
CA ILE A 67 0.80 15.88 2.36
C ILE A 67 -0.64 16.41 2.37
N GLY A 68 -1.02 17.11 1.30
CA GLY A 68 -2.37 17.66 1.15
C GLY A 68 -3.44 16.58 1.00
N ALA A 69 -4.70 16.90 1.32
CA ALA A 69 -5.83 16.01 1.02
C ALA A 69 -6.03 15.86 -0.50
N GLY A 70 -6.30 14.65 -0.97
CA GLY A 70 -6.46 14.34 -2.40
C GLY A 70 -5.15 14.21 -3.19
N ALA A 71 -3.99 14.38 -2.53
CA ALA A 71 -2.68 14.18 -3.14
C ALA A 71 -2.49 12.72 -3.57
N LYS A 72 -1.83 12.53 -4.72
CA LYS A 72 -1.37 11.19 -5.13
C LYS A 72 -0.15 10.83 -4.30
N VAL A 73 -0.14 9.60 -3.80
CA VAL A 73 1.00 9.08 -3.06
C VAL A 73 1.45 7.74 -3.61
N TYR A 74 2.74 7.50 -3.44
CA TYR A 74 3.48 6.35 -3.92
C TYR A 74 4.15 5.68 -2.74
N TRP A 75 4.17 4.36 -2.73
CA TRP A 75 4.83 3.57 -1.71
C TRP A 75 6.31 3.41 -2.05
N ASP A 76 7.16 3.83 -1.12
CA ASP A 76 8.60 3.58 -1.12
C ASP A 76 8.88 2.28 -0.35
N VAL A 77 9.32 1.25 -1.05
CA VAL A 77 9.63 -0.06 -0.45
C VAL A 77 10.93 -0.02 0.37
N ALA A 78 11.88 0.85 0.01
CA ALA A 78 13.17 0.94 0.70
C ALA A 78 13.02 1.61 2.07
N ASP A 79 12.24 2.69 2.14
CA ASP A 79 12.01 3.45 3.38
C ASP A 79 10.76 2.99 4.15
N GLY A 80 9.85 2.26 3.51
CA GLY A 80 8.60 1.79 4.12
C GLY A 80 7.61 2.92 4.43
N VAL A 81 7.54 3.92 3.54
CA VAL A 81 6.73 5.13 3.72
C VAL A 81 6.02 5.55 2.43
N ALA A 82 4.92 6.30 2.57
CA ALA A 82 4.26 6.97 1.47
C ALA A 82 4.92 8.33 1.16
N LYS A 83 5.16 8.60 -0.13
CA LYS A 83 5.74 9.85 -0.66
C LYS A 83 4.87 10.44 -1.78
N GLU A 84 4.92 11.75 -2.00
CA GLU A 84 4.22 12.40 -3.13
C GLU A 84 4.97 12.29 -4.47
N ASP A 85 6.22 11.82 -4.45
CA ASP A 85 7.03 11.57 -5.64
C ASP A 85 7.12 10.09 -6.01
N ALA A 86 7.08 9.82 -7.30
CA ALA A 86 7.20 8.49 -7.88
C ALA A 86 8.66 8.03 -8.01
N GLU A 87 9.66 8.91 -7.84
CA GLU A 87 11.09 8.60 -7.96
C GLU A 87 11.41 7.89 -9.29
N ALA A 88 11.03 8.54 -10.40
CA ALA A 88 11.12 7.99 -11.76
C ALA A 88 10.47 6.59 -11.93
N GLY A 89 9.50 6.24 -11.08
CA GLY A 89 8.76 4.97 -11.10
C GLY A 89 9.30 3.90 -10.15
N ALA A 90 10.30 4.23 -9.33
CA ALA A 90 10.77 3.37 -8.24
C ALA A 90 9.69 3.20 -7.16
N ASN A 91 9.02 4.29 -6.78
CA ASN A 91 7.90 4.25 -5.84
C ASN A 91 6.62 3.89 -6.59
N LYS A 92 5.84 2.95 -6.05
CA LYS A 92 4.66 2.40 -6.73
C LYS A 92 3.39 3.12 -6.31
N TYR A 93 2.52 3.41 -7.27
CA TYR A 93 1.30 4.17 -6.99
C TYR A 93 0.43 3.43 -5.97
N LEU A 94 0.18 4.09 -4.85
CA LEU A 94 -0.59 3.51 -3.75
C LEU A 94 -2.05 3.99 -3.80
N GLY A 95 -2.25 5.26 -4.12
CA GLY A 95 -3.57 5.87 -4.24
C GLY A 95 -3.58 7.35 -3.91
N LYS A 96 -4.67 7.82 -3.30
CA LYS A 96 -4.88 9.24 -2.96
C LYS A 96 -5.17 9.44 -1.49
N THR A 97 -4.65 10.52 -0.92
CA THR A 97 -4.91 10.86 0.48
C THR A 97 -6.37 11.31 0.68
N VAL A 98 -6.94 10.95 1.83
CA VAL A 98 -8.35 11.27 2.19
C VAL A 98 -8.44 12.53 3.05
N LEU A 99 -7.40 12.82 3.81
CA LEU A 99 -7.26 14.00 4.67
C LEU A 99 -5.82 14.51 4.59
N ALA A 100 -5.63 15.79 4.92
CA ALA A 100 -4.31 16.39 4.97
C ALA A 100 -3.54 15.86 6.19
N ALA A 101 -2.29 15.47 5.99
CA ALA A 101 -1.35 15.13 7.05
C ALA A 101 -0.31 16.26 7.14
N GLY A 102 -0.11 16.81 8.33
CA GLY A 102 0.87 17.86 8.57
C GLY A 102 2.31 17.34 8.56
N ASP A 103 3.25 18.28 8.62
CA ASP A 103 4.69 18.00 8.64
C ASP A 103 5.08 16.98 9.72
N ASN A 104 4.49 17.10 10.93
CA ASN A 104 4.83 16.27 12.08
C ASN A 104 4.02 14.97 12.20
N ASP A 105 3.05 14.74 11.31
CA ASP A 105 2.27 13.51 11.34
C ASP A 105 3.14 12.36 10.82
N ALA A 106 3.16 11.25 11.56
CA ALA A 106 3.91 10.05 11.18
C ALA A 106 3.14 9.15 10.20
N THR A 107 1.88 9.47 9.92
CA THR A 107 1.00 8.68 9.07
C THR A 107 0.17 9.55 8.15
N VAL A 108 -0.21 9.01 7.00
CA VAL A 108 -1.18 9.62 6.09
C VAL A 108 -2.29 8.64 5.75
N ARG A 109 -3.53 9.14 5.71
CA ARG A 109 -4.69 8.32 5.36
C ARG A 109 -4.88 8.24 3.86
N VAL A 110 -4.78 7.05 3.28
CA VAL A 110 -4.78 6.82 1.84
C VAL A 110 -5.93 5.91 1.45
N ARG A 111 -6.71 6.31 0.44
CA ARG A 111 -7.61 5.41 -0.30
C ARG A 111 -6.80 4.68 -1.36
N LEU A 112 -6.75 3.36 -1.28
CA LEU A 112 -6.09 2.51 -2.27
C LEU A 112 -6.77 2.63 -3.63
N GLU A 113 -5.97 2.75 -4.68
CA GLU A 113 -6.39 2.81 -6.08
C GLU A 113 -5.39 2.02 -6.93
N GLN A 114 -5.78 0.81 -7.33
CA GLN A 114 -4.98 -0.15 -8.10
C GLN A 114 -5.54 -0.31 -9.51
#